data_AF-A0AAW0TZ16-F1
#
_entry.id   AF-A0AAW0TZ16-F1
#
_cell.length_a   1.000
_cell.length_b   1.000
_cell.length_c   1.000
_cell.angle_alpha   90.00
_cell.angle_beta   90.00
_cell.angle_gamma   90.00
#
_symmetry.space_group_name_H-M   'P 1'
#
loop_
_entity.id
_entity.type
_entity.pdbx_description
1 polymer ?
#
loop_
_entity_poly.entity_id
_entity_poly.type
_entity_poly.pdbx_seq_one_letter_code
_entity_poly.pdbx_strand_id
1 'polypeptide(L)' 'MTLCASGNAKKDFKKMTPEEWKKHLTPQQYYVTREAGTEPCNAHLGHVFPDGPEPTGLRYCINSLSLKFSQKT' A
#
# COMPACT_ATOMS: atom_id res chain seq x y z
N MET A 1 -27.37 3.69 -44.32
CA MET A 1 -26.12 3.08 -43.82
C MET A 1 -25.86 3.59 -42.41
N THR A 2 -25.82 2.66 -41.46
CA THR A 2 -25.71 2.84 -40.02
C THR A 2 -24.31 3.34 -39.60
N LEU A 3 -24.24 4.39 -38.76
CA LEU A 3 -23.03 4.77 -38.03
C LEU A 3 -23.20 4.36 -36.55
N CYS A 4 -22.84 3.12 -36.24
CA CYS A 4 -22.63 2.66 -34.86
C CYS A 4 -21.12 2.57 -34.63
N ALA A 5 -20.52 3.63 -34.09
CA ALA A 5 -19.17 3.57 -33.55
C ALA A 5 -19.17 4.15 -32.13
N SER A 6 -19.85 3.46 -31.21
CA SER A 6 -19.66 3.68 -29.78
C SER A 6 -18.30 3.13 -29.37
N GLY A 7 -17.26 3.93 -29.59
CA GLY A 7 -15.91 3.63 -29.11
C GLY A 7 -15.86 3.75 -27.60
N ASN A 8 -15.68 2.62 -26.90
CA ASN A 8 -15.39 2.61 -25.47
C ASN A 8 -13.95 3.07 -25.26
N ALA A 9 -13.76 4.35 -24.92
CA ALA A 9 -12.47 4.90 -24.56
C ALA A 9 -11.97 4.27 -23.25
N LYS A 10 -10.93 3.44 -23.33
CA LYS A 10 -10.24 2.92 -22.14
C LYS A 10 -9.54 4.11 -21.46
N LYS A 11 -9.94 4.43 -20.23
CA LYS A 11 -9.26 5.47 -19.43
C LYS A 11 -7.96 4.89 -18.86
N ASP A 12 -6.84 5.54 -19.15
CA ASP A 12 -5.53 5.18 -18.60
C ASP A 12 -5.36 5.75 -17.18
N PHE A 13 -5.71 4.95 -16.17
CA PHE A 13 -5.68 5.33 -14.75
C PHE A 13 -4.28 5.65 -14.18
N LYS A 14 -3.20 5.44 -14.96
CA LYS A 14 -1.81 5.59 -14.51
C LYS A 14 -1.37 7.05 -14.33
N LYS A 15 -2.13 8.04 -14.80
CA LYS A 15 -1.73 9.46 -14.85
C LYS A 15 -2.71 10.43 -14.16
N MET A 16 -3.58 9.94 -13.29
CA MET A 16 -4.62 10.76 -12.68
C MET A 16 -4.15 11.44 -11.39
N THR A 17 -4.53 12.70 -11.19
CA THR A 17 -4.14 13.50 -10.02
C THR A 17 -5.00 13.15 -8.80
N PRO A 18 -4.53 13.44 -7.56
CA PRO A 18 -5.32 13.22 -6.35
C PRO A 18 -6.71 13.88 -6.38
N GLU A 19 -6.81 15.08 -6.95
CA GLU A 19 -8.06 15.84 -7.06
C GLU A 19 -9.06 15.18 -8.00
N GLU A 20 -8.57 14.66 -9.13
CA GLU A 20 -9.39 13.90 -10.06
C GLU A 20 -9.89 12.62 -9.38
N TRP A 21 -9.04 11.88 -8.67
CA TRP A 21 -9.45 10.68 -7.94
C TRP A 21 -10.57 10.95 -6.93
N LYS A 22 -10.48 12.06 -6.18
CA LYS A 22 -11.50 12.47 -5.21
C LYS A 22 -12.84 12.84 -5.83
N LYS A 23 -12.87 13.21 -7.12
CA LYS A 23 -14.15 13.43 -7.86
C LYS A 23 -14.84 12.12 -8.21
N HIS A 24 -14.08 11.04 -8.39
CA HIS A 24 -14.58 9.74 -8.84
C HIS A 24 -14.80 8.73 -7.71
N LEU A 25 -14.18 8.96 -6.55
CA LEU A 25 -14.26 8.08 -5.40
C LEU A 25 -14.99 8.77 -4.25
N THR A 26 -15.70 7.98 -3.46
CA THR A 26 -16.14 8.45 -2.14
C THR A 26 -14.93 8.72 -1.24
N PRO A 27 -15.07 9.56 -0.20
CA PRO A 27 -14.00 9.81 0.75
C PRO A 27 -13.42 8.52 1.35
N GLN A 28 -14.28 7.56 1.70
CA GLN A 28 -13.87 6.28 2.26
C GLN A 28 -13.11 5.41 1.24
N GLN A 29 -13.56 5.35 -0.02
CA GLN A 29 -12.85 4.60 -1.07
C GLN A 29 -11.48 5.20 -1.38
N TYR A 30 -11.37 6.52 -1.42
CA TYR A 30 -10.09 7.20 -1.62
C TYR A 30 -9.10 6.88 -0.49
N TYR A 31 -9.54 7.00 0.76
CA TYR A 31 -8.75 6.69 1.94
C TYR A 31 -8.22 5.24 1.91
N VAL A 32 -9.10 4.27 1.66
CA VAL A 32 -8.74 2.84 1.60
C VAL A 32 -7.75 2.54 0.48
N THR A 33 -7.96 3.08 -0.73
CA THR A 33 -7.20 2.66 -1.92
C THR A 33 -5.93 3.48 -2.18
N ARG A 34 -5.84 4.70 -1.64
CA ARG A 34 -4.74 5.65 -1.93
C ARG A 34 -3.96 6.10 -0.71
N GLU A 35 -4.56 6.08 0.48
CA GLU A 35 -3.94 6.58 1.72
C GLU A 35 -3.63 5.48 2.74
N ALA A 36 -3.63 4.21 2.29
CA ALA A 36 -3.39 3.05 3.14
C ALA A 36 -4.37 2.94 4.32
N GLY A 37 -5.64 3.31 4.09
CA GLY A 37 -6.70 3.27 5.10
C GLY A 37 -7.21 1.89 5.48
N THR A 38 -6.48 0.83 5.13
CA THR A 38 -6.76 -0.54 5.57
C THR A 38 -6.02 -0.83 6.86
N GLU A 39 -6.49 -1.84 7.59
CA GLU A 39 -5.75 -2.43 8.70
C GLU A 39 -4.29 -2.74 8.28
N PRO A 40 -3.31 -2.58 9.19
CA PRO A 40 -1.94 -2.94 8.90
C PRO A 40 -1.84 -4.41 8.48
N CYS A 41 -0.97 -4.70 7.51
CA CYS A 41 -0.81 -6.05 6.99
C CYS A 41 -0.37 -7.01 8.10
N ASN A 42 -1.12 -8.10 8.30
CA ASN A 42 -0.74 -9.20 9.19
C ASN A 42 0.28 -10.15 8.53
N ALA A 43 1.31 -9.57 7.91
CA ALA A 43 2.33 -10.32 7.20
C ALA A 43 3.39 -10.87 8.17
N HIS A 44 3.92 -12.06 7.87
CA HIS A 44 4.98 -12.65 8.68
C HIS A 44 6.26 -11.78 8.65
N LEU A 45 6.71 -11.35 9.82
CA LEU A 45 7.90 -10.51 9.99
C LEU A 45 9.17 -11.33 10.23
N GLY A 46 9.09 -12.39 11.05
CA GLY A 46 10.23 -13.18 11.47
C GLY A 46 10.02 -13.82 12.84
N HIS A 47 11.09 -14.02 13.59
CA HIS A 47 11.08 -14.76 14.86
C HIS A 47 11.74 -13.96 15.99
N VAL A 48 11.36 -14.29 17.23
CA VAL A 48 11.98 -13.77 18.45
C VAL A 48 12.64 -14.94 19.20
N PHE A 49 13.88 -14.75 19.62
CA PHE A 49 14.66 -15.75 20.33
C PHE A 49 15.09 -15.23 21.72
N PRO A 50 15.25 -16.12 22.73
CA PRO A 50 15.67 -15.75 24.08
C PRO A 50 17.20 -15.64 24.27
N ASP A 51 17.96 -15.58 23.17
CA ASP A 51 19.43 -15.50 23.15
C ASP A 51 19.93 -14.08 22.82
N GLY A 52 19.12 -13.06 23.12
CA GLY A 52 19.47 -11.67 22.87
C GLY A 52 20.38 -11.07 23.94
N PRO A 53 20.96 -9.89 23.66
CA PRO A 53 21.74 -9.17 24.64
C PRO A 53 20.87 -8.62 25.79
N GLU A 54 21.48 -8.38 26.94
CA GLU A 54 20.86 -7.64 28.03
C GLU A 54 20.50 -6.21 27.58
N PRO A 55 19.45 -5.58 28.14
CA PRO A 55 18.68 -5.99 29.34
C PRO A 55 17.49 -6.90 29.05
N THR A 56 17.04 -7.01 27.80
CA THR A 56 15.83 -7.78 27.48
C THR A 56 16.10 -9.27 27.32
N GLY A 57 17.33 -9.65 26.93
CA GLY A 57 17.65 -11.04 26.58
C GLY A 57 16.95 -11.52 25.31
N LEU A 58 16.31 -10.63 24.54
CA LEU A 58 15.51 -10.99 23.37
C LEU A 58 16.18 -10.55 22.07
N ARG A 59 16.30 -11.47 21.11
CA ARG A 59 16.81 -11.20 19.76
C ARG A 59 15.68 -11.26 18.75
N TYR A 60 15.43 -10.13 18.10
CA TYR A 60 14.44 -10.00 17.03
C TYR A 60 15.12 -10.26 15.68
N CYS A 61 14.74 -11.35 15.01
CA CYS A 61 15.25 -11.70 13.68
C CYS A 61 14.15 -11.43 12.64
N ILE A 62 14.23 -10.28 11.96
CA ILE A 62 13.22 -9.80 11.01
C ILE A 62 13.72 -9.94 9.57
N ASN A 63 12.84 -10.36 8.66
CA ASN A 63 13.14 -10.49 7.24
C ASN A 63 13.21 -9.10 6.58
N SER A 64 14.24 -8.88 5.75
CA SER A 64 14.39 -7.65 4.97
C SER A 64 13.25 -7.42 3.97
N LEU A 65 12.71 -8.49 3.37
CA LEU A 65 11.56 -8.45 2.46
C LEU A 65 10.27 -8.01 3.17
N SER A 66 10.20 -8.16 4.49
CA SER A 66 9.05 -7.74 5.29
C SER A 66 9.12 -6.27 5.73
N LEU A 67 10.19 -5.56 5.38
CA LEU A 67 10.44 -4.17 5.79
C LEU A 67 10.59 -3.24 4.58
N LYS A 68 10.20 -1.98 4.77
CA LYS A 68 10.53 -0.88 3.85
C LYS A 68 11.52 0.03 4.54
N PHE A 69 12.69 0.21 3.93
CA PHE A 69 13.69 1.12 4.45
C PHE A 69 13.39 2.56 4.06
N SER A 70 13.48 3.48 5.01
CA SER A 70 13.42 4.92 4.76
C SER A 70 14.75 5.54 5.20
N GLN A 71 15.49 6.09 4.24
CA GLN A 71 16.70 6.84 4.55
C GLN A 71 16.34 8.14 5.25
N LYS A 72 17.04 8.45 6.34
CA LYS A 72 16.92 9.74 7.03
C LYS A 72 18.07 10.61 6.53
N THR A 73 17.73 11.65 5.80
CA THR A 73 18.65 12.68 5.30
C THR A 73 19.11 13.58 6.44
#